data_AF-A0A535QEZ6-F1
#
_entry.id   AF-A0A535QEZ6-F1
#
_cell.length_a   1.000
_cell.length_b   1.000
_cell.length_c   1.000
_cell.angle_alpha   90.00
_cell.angle_beta   90.00
_cell.angle_gamma   90.00
#
_symmetry.space_group_name_H-M   'P 1'
#
loop_
_entity.id
_entity.type
_entity.pdbx_description
1 polymer ?
#
loop_
_entity_poly.entity_id
_entity_poly.type
_entity_poly.pdbx_seq_one_letter_code
_entity_poly.pdbx_strand_id
1 'polypeptide(L)'
;QLLLIGAVFFGILNYAAYVWHYHTLGLSITGGGLLLWLVINIVGYCVMLLLHELLHGAAFLLWGGRPYLGAKLPYALYCGAKNQLFRRNQYLVVGLAPLVVITLAGIIFTLISPVLASYTLFVTIGNISGAAGDVWSVRRLLRLPATVLVEDTEAGYRVWEVTTDQQ
;
A
#
# COMPACT_ATOMS: atom_id res chain seq x y z
N GLN A 1 -12.63 5.76 5.02
CA GLN A 1 -12.35 5.04 6.29
C GLN A 1 -10.86 4.76 6.46
N LEU A 2 -10.17 4.13 5.48
CA LEU A 2 -8.73 3.80 5.60
C LEU A 2 -7.80 5.01 5.77
N LEU A 3 -8.08 6.14 5.10
CA LEU A 3 -7.32 7.38 5.32
C LEU A 3 -7.31 7.81 6.81
N LEU A 4 -8.50 7.83 7.42
CA LEU A 4 -8.64 8.19 8.84
C LEU A 4 -7.93 7.18 9.74
N ILE A 5 -8.06 5.88 9.43
CA ILE A 5 -7.38 4.81 10.17
C ILE A 5 -5.86 5.01 10.11
N GLY A 6 -5.31 5.21 8.91
CA GLY A 6 -3.87 5.45 8.72
C GLY A 6 -3.39 6.70 9.44
N ALA A 7 -4.14 7.81 9.33
CA ALA A 7 -3.81 9.08 9.97
C ALA A 7 -3.80 8.97 11.50
N VAL A 8 -4.83 8.34 12.08
CA VAL A 8 -4.91 8.14 13.53
C VAL A 8 -3.80 7.20 14.00
N PHE A 9 -3.61 6.07 13.31
CA PHE A 9 -2.60 5.08 13.69
C PHE A 9 -1.18 5.67 13.65
N PHE A 10 -0.75 6.23 12.52
CA PHE A 10 0.61 6.77 12.39
C PHE A 10 0.80 8.08 13.15
N GLY A 11 -0.25 8.90 13.30
CA GLY A 11 -0.19 10.10 14.14
C GLY A 11 0.04 9.75 15.61
N ILE A 12 -0.72 8.79 16.16
CA ILE A 12 -0.53 8.31 17.53
C ILE A 12 0.82 7.62 17.68
N LEU A 13 1.19 6.73 16.75
CA LEU A 13 2.46 6.01 16.81
C LEU A 13 3.65 6.97 16.79
N ASN A 14 3.66 7.97 15.90
CA ASN A 14 4.74 8.94 15.80
C ASN A 14 4.83 9.81 17.05
N TYR A 15 3.70 10.28 17.57
CA TYR A 15 3.66 11.06 18.80
C TYR A 15 4.13 10.25 20.01
N ALA A 16 3.63 9.03 20.19
CA ALA A 16 4.03 8.14 21.27
C ALA A 16 5.52 7.80 21.20
N ALA A 17 6.03 7.49 20.01
CA ALA A 17 7.45 7.23 19.79
C ALA A 17 8.32 8.47 20.08
N TYR A 18 7.87 9.67 19.69
CA TYR A 18 8.56 10.92 19.99
C TYR A 18 8.63 11.17 21.50
N VAL A 19 7.50 11.08 22.21
CA VAL A 19 7.47 11.26 23.67
C VAL A 19 8.31 10.20 24.38
N TRP A 20 8.29 8.96 23.89
CA TRP A 20 9.14 7.88 24.41
C TRP A 20 10.63 8.19 24.26
N HIS A 21 11.06 8.72 23.11
CA HIS A 21 12.48 8.93 22.80
C HIS A 21 13.05 10.20 23.43
N TYR A 22 12.26 11.28 23.48
CA TYR A 22 12.73 12.60 23.91
C TYR A 22 12.21 13.02 25.29
N HIS A 23 11.28 12.26 25.89
CA HIS A 23 10.67 12.56 27.19
C HIS A 23 10.15 14.01 27.30
N THR A 24 9.73 14.60 26.19
CA THR A 24 9.22 15.97 26.11
C THR A 24 7.90 16.00 25.35
N LEU A 25 7.05 16.97 25.72
CA LEU A 25 5.75 17.24 25.07
C LEU A 25 5.81 18.48 24.18
N GLY A 26 6.95 19.19 24.17
CA GLY A 26 7.09 20.45 23.44
C GLY A 26 7.26 20.22 21.93
N LEU A 27 6.28 20.67 21.15
CA LEU A 27 6.46 20.91 19.72
C LEU A 27 6.78 22.38 19.49
N SER A 28 7.95 22.65 18.90
CA SER A 28 8.25 23.96 18.32
C SER A 28 8.06 23.88 16.82
N ILE A 29 7.08 24.62 16.29
CA ILE A 29 6.80 24.67 14.85
C ILE A 29 7.20 26.07 14.36
N THR A 30 8.23 26.14 13.54
CA THR A 30 8.58 27.35 12.79
C THR A 30 7.87 27.32 11.44
N GLY A 31 7.52 28.49 10.88
CA GLY A 31 6.88 28.56 9.56
C GLY A 31 7.70 27.91 8.45
N GLY A 32 9.02 28.14 8.44
CA GLY A 32 9.94 27.48 7.50
C GLY A 32 10.03 25.97 7.70
N GLY A 33 10.05 25.50 8.95
CA GLY A 33 10.02 24.07 9.27
C GLY A 33 8.74 23.38 8.80
N LEU A 34 7.58 24.04 8.99
CA LEU A 34 6.29 23.53 8.51
C LEU A 34 6.25 23.43 6.97
N LEU A 35 6.73 24.44 6.26
CA LEU A 35 6.77 24.42 4.80
C LEU A 35 7.66 23.28 4.28
N LEU A 36 8.86 23.13 4.84
CA LEU A 36 9.76 22.04 4.50
C LEU A 36 9.12 20.68 4.78
N TRP A 37 8.47 20.54 5.94
CA TRP A 37 7.77 19.32 6.32
C TRP A 37 6.65 18.95 5.33
N LEU A 38 5.85 19.93 4.90
CA LEU A 38 4.80 19.72 3.89
C LEU A 38 5.38 19.30 2.54
N VAL A 39 6.41 20.00 2.06
CA VAL A 39 7.06 19.70 0.77
C VAL A 39 7.62 18.28 0.76
N ILE A 40 8.35 17.88 1.80
CA ILE A 40 8.92 16.53 1.88
C ILE A 40 7.82 15.47 1.92
N ASN A 41 6.74 15.69 2.68
CA ASN A 41 5.63 14.76 2.74
C ASN A 41 4.88 14.63 1.40
N ILE A 42 4.67 15.73 0.67
CA ILE A 42 4.04 15.72 -0.66
C ILE A 42 4.92 14.97 -1.66
N VAL A 43 6.21 15.28 -1.71
CA VAL A 43 7.16 14.58 -2.59
C VAL A 43 7.24 13.10 -2.24
N GLY A 44 7.32 12.79 -0.94
CA GLY A 44 7.32 11.43 -0.43
C GLY A 44 6.06 10.66 -0.84
N TYR A 45 4.88 11.27 -0.75
CA TYR A 45 3.63 10.65 -1.21
C TYR A 45 3.68 10.27 -2.69
N CYS A 46 4.17 11.16 -3.56
CA CYS A 46 4.32 10.86 -4.98
C CYS A 46 5.29 9.69 -5.23
N VAL A 47 6.41 9.64 -4.51
CA VAL A 47 7.37 8.52 -4.58
C VAL A 47 6.74 7.23 -4.07
N MET A 48 5.96 7.31 -3.00
CA MET A 48 5.27 6.17 -2.41
C MET A 48 4.29 5.52 -3.38
N LEU A 49 3.53 6.31 -4.16
CA LEU A 49 2.63 5.76 -5.19
C LEU A 49 3.39 4.87 -6.18
N LEU A 50 4.58 5.29 -6.62
CA LEU A 50 5.41 4.47 -7.49
C LEU A 50 5.90 3.20 -6.76
N LEU A 51 6.37 3.32 -5.52
CA LEU A 51 6.81 2.18 -4.72
C LEU A 51 5.68 1.18 -4.47
N HIS A 52 4.45 1.65 -4.29
CA HIS A 52 3.27 0.83 -4.07
C HIS A 52 3.03 -0.09 -5.27
N GLU A 53 2.98 0.49 -6.48
CA GLU A 53 2.80 -0.28 -7.70
C GLU A 53 3.98 -1.20 -8.01
N LEU A 54 5.21 -0.77 -7.71
CA LEU A 54 6.39 -1.63 -7.85
C LEU A 54 6.34 -2.85 -6.94
N LEU A 55 5.77 -2.75 -5.74
CA LEU A 55 5.60 -3.89 -4.83
C LEU A 55 4.53 -4.87 -5.33
N HIS A 56 3.44 -4.39 -5.93
CA HIS A 56 2.52 -5.27 -6.66
C HIS A 56 3.25 -6.00 -7.79
N GLY A 57 4.04 -5.27 -8.59
CA GLY A 57 4.84 -5.86 -9.67
C GLY A 57 5.84 -6.91 -9.18
N ALA A 58 6.57 -6.62 -8.10
CA ALA A 58 7.48 -7.56 -7.47
C ALA A 58 6.76 -8.82 -6.98
N ALA A 59 5.57 -8.67 -6.39
CA ALA A 59 4.76 -9.80 -5.97
C ALA A 59 4.24 -10.62 -7.17
N PHE A 60 3.86 -9.99 -8.29
CA PHE A 60 3.54 -10.71 -9.52
C PHE A 60 4.74 -11.49 -10.07
N LEU A 61 5.93 -10.89 -10.10
CA LEU A 61 7.17 -11.55 -10.52
C LEU A 61 7.48 -12.79 -9.68
N LEU A 62 7.27 -12.71 -8.36
CA LEU A 62 7.49 -13.82 -7.44
C LEU A 62 6.67 -15.07 -7.81
N TRP A 63 5.49 -14.88 -8.40
CA TRP A 63 4.60 -15.96 -8.85
C TRP A 63 4.75 -16.31 -10.33
N GLY A 64 5.83 -15.86 -10.98
CA GLY A 64 6.09 -16.11 -12.40
C GLY A 64 5.28 -15.23 -13.35
N GLY A 65 4.63 -14.19 -12.81
CA GLY A 65 3.90 -13.21 -13.58
C GLY A 65 4.82 -12.27 -14.36
N ARG A 66 4.26 -11.65 -15.40
CA ARG A 66 4.89 -10.59 -16.20
C ARG A 66 4.12 -9.30 -15.95
N PRO A 67 4.47 -8.54 -14.90
CA PRO A 67 3.79 -7.30 -14.60
C PRO A 67 4.11 -6.23 -15.64
N TYR A 68 3.18 -5.30 -15.82
CA TYR A 68 3.42 -4.03 -16.49
C TYR A 68 2.96 -2.90 -15.60
N LEU A 69 3.62 -1.75 -15.72
CA LEU A 69 3.21 -0.51 -15.08
C LEU A 69 2.39 0.31 -16.07
N GLY A 70 1.23 0.78 -15.62
CA GLY A 70 0.37 1.69 -16.34
C GLY A 70 0.15 2.98 -15.56
N ALA A 71 -0.19 4.05 -16.28
CA ALA A 71 -0.57 5.32 -15.70
C ALA A 71 -1.87 5.79 -16.37
N LYS A 72 -2.90 6.05 -15.57
CA LYS A 72 -4.09 6.81 -15.97
C LYS A 72 -3.98 8.20 -15.34
N LEU A 73 -3.09 9.02 -15.89
CA LEU A 73 -2.90 10.40 -15.45
C LEU A 73 -4.19 11.22 -15.66
N PRO A 74 -4.53 12.14 -14.75
CA PRO A 74 -3.87 12.46 -13.47
C PRO A 74 -4.23 11.55 -12.28
N TYR A 75 -5.03 10.50 -12.49
CA TYR A 75 -5.81 9.84 -11.44
C TYR A 75 -5.14 8.64 -10.76
N ALA A 76 -4.33 7.84 -11.46
CA ALA A 76 -3.72 6.65 -10.86
C ALA A 76 -2.48 6.14 -11.61
N LEU A 77 -1.51 5.63 -10.85
CA LEU A 77 -0.57 4.61 -11.32
C LEU A 77 -1.17 3.24 -10.98
N TYR A 78 -0.89 2.22 -11.79
CA TYR A 78 -1.33 0.86 -11.49
C TYR A 78 -0.34 -0.16 -12.04
N CYS A 79 -0.19 -1.28 -11.35
CA CYS A 79 0.56 -2.44 -11.82
C CYS A 79 -0.37 -3.63 -12.02
N GLY A 80 -0.25 -4.27 -13.19
CA GLY A 80 -1.10 -5.41 -13.52
C GLY A 80 -0.38 -6.50 -14.30
N ALA A 81 -1.04 -7.65 -14.43
CA ALA A 81 -0.51 -8.83 -15.14
C ALA A 81 -1.56 -9.36 -16.13
N LYS A 82 -1.63 -8.71 -17.31
CA LYS A 82 -2.60 -9.04 -18.38
C LYS A 82 -2.46 -10.47 -18.88
N ASN A 83 -3.58 -11.09 -19.22
CA ASN A 83 -3.70 -12.42 -19.84
C ASN A 83 -2.97 -13.53 -19.06
N GLN A 84 -2.90 -13.39 -17.73
CA GLN A 84 -2.23 -14.33 -16.83
C GLN A 84 -3.17 -14.72 -15.71
N LEU A 85 -3.19 -16.02 -15.41
CA LEU A 85 -4.04 -16.59 -14.37
C LEU A 85 -3.22 -16.90 -13.13
N PHE A 86 -3.64 -16.33 -12.01
CA PHE A 86 -3.06 -16.59 -10.70
C PHE A 86 -4.06 -17.35 -9.84
N ARG A 87 -3.57 -18.23 -8.97
CA ARG A 87 -4.43 -18.82 -7.94
C ARG A 87 -4.95 -17.71 -7.04
N ARG A 88 -6.19 -17.84 -6.56
CA ARG A 88 -6.80 -16.89 -5.62
C ARG A 88 -5.82 -16.39 -4.55
N ASN A 89 -5.17 -17.31 -3.82
CA ASN A 89 -4.27 -16.95 -2.72
C ASN A 89 -3.00 -16.22 -3.18
N GLN A 90 -2.49 -16.48 -4.37
CA GLN A 90 -1.36 -15.74 -4.93
C GLN A 90 -1.78 -14.29 -5.20
N TYR A 91 -2.96 -14.11 -5.81
CA TYR A 91 -3.51 -12.78 -6.06
C TYR A 91 -3.81 -12.00 -4.76
N LEU A 92 -4.25 -12.69 -3.69
CA LEU A 92 -4.39 -12.06 -2.36
C LEU A 92 -3.05 -11.54 -1.82
N VAL A 93 -1.98 -12.31 -1.97
CA VAL A 93 -0.62 -11.87 -1.57
C VAL A 93 -0.19 -10.67 -2.40
N VAL A 94 -0.43 -10.69 -3.72
CA VAL A 94 -0.11 -9.55 -4.59
C VAL A 94 -0.85 -8.29 -4.14
N GLY A 95 -2.16 -8.36 -3.91
CA GLY A 95 -2.96 -7.21 -3.47
C GLY A 95 -2.55 -6.68 -2.09
N LEU A 96 -2.12 -7.54 -1.17
CA LEU A 96 -1.73 -7.11 0.18
C LEU A 96 -0.25 -6.72 0.30
N ALA A 97 0.59 -7.02 -0.69
CA ALA A 97 2.04 -6.84 -0.59
C ALA A 97 2.45 -5.40 -0.26
N PRO A 98 1.95 -4.35 -0.95
CA PRO A 98 2.37 -2.99 -0.63
C PRO A 98 1.87 -2.52 0.73
N LEU A 99 0.61 -2.86 1.05
CA LEU A 99 0.01 -2.55 2.34
C LEU A 99 0.85 -3.11 3.48
N VAL A 100 1.24 -4.38 3.41
CA VAL A 100 2.03 -5.02 4.48
C VAL A 100 3.45 -4.48 4.51
N VAL A 101 4.17 -4.49 3.38
CA VAL A 101 5.60 -4.15 3.33
C VAL A 101 5.86 -2.70 3.71
N ILE A 102 5.15 -1.75 3.11
CA ILE A 102 5.35 -0.32 3.39
C ILE A 102 4.88 0.04 4.80
N THR A 103 3.78 -0.53 5.28
CA THR A 103 3.28 -0.25 6.64
C THR A 103 4.24 -0.77 7.69
N LEU A 104 4.76 -2.00 7.55
CA LEU A 104 5.74 -2.55 8.49
C LEU A 104 7.04 -1.76 8.48
N ALA A 105 7.54 -1.40 7.30
CA ALA A 105 8.71 -0.54 7.17
C ALA A 105 8.49 0.83 7.85
N GLY A 106 7.31 1.43 7.65
CA GLY A 106 6.93 2.69 8.28
C GLY A 106 6.82 2.61 9.80
N ILE A 107 6.27 1.51 10.34
CA ILE A 107 6.22 1.27 11.79
C ILE A 107 7.64 1.17 12.36
N ILE A 108 8.49 0.33 11.77
CA ILE A 108 9.88 0.15 12.22
C ILE A 108 10.63 1.48 12.17
N PHE A 109 10.50 2.23 11.07
CA PHE A 109 11.16 3.52 10.91
C PHE A 109 10.69 4.55 11.95
N THR A 110 9.38 4.56 12.25
CA THR A 110 8.80 5.46 13.27
C THR A 110 9.31 5.16 14.67
N LEU A 111 9.45 3.88 15.01
CA LEU A 111 9.96 3.45 16.31
C LEU A 111 11.46 3.75 16.49
N ILE A 112 12.25 3.66 15.42
CA ILE A 112 13.69 3.94 15.46
C ILE A 112 13.97 5.44 15.48
N SER A 113 13.26 6.22 14.66
CA SER A 113 13.54 7.63 14.45
C SER A 113 12.24 8.43 14.23
N PRO A 114 11.50 8.76 15.30
CA PRO A 114 10.20 9.44 15.19
C PRO A 114 10.29 10.83 14.54
N VAL A 115 11.38 11.58 14.75
CA VAL A 115 11.58 12.89 14.12
C VAL A 115 11.65 12.78 12.61
N LEU A 116 12.52 11.91 12.07
CA LEU A 116 12.62 11.70 10.63
C LEU A 116 11.34 11.05 10.06
N ALA A 117 10.75 10.12 10.79
CA ALA A 117 9.51 9.47 10.38
C ALA A 117 8.34 10.45 10.25
N SER A 118 8.34 11.56 11.00
CA SER A 118 7.33 12.61 10.86
C SER A 118 7.29 13.20 9.43
N TYR A 119 8.43 13.23 8.73
CA TYR A 119 8.53 13.68 7.33
C TYR A 119 8.04 12.66 6.31
N THR A 120 7.64 11.47 6.78
CA THR A 120 7.10 10.38 5.94
C THR A 120 5.67 10.01 6.33
N LEU A 121 4.99 10.84 7.11
CA LEU A 121 3.60 10.56 7.53
C LEU A 121 2.66 10.44 6.33
N PHE A 122 2.80 11.26 5.29
CA PHE A 122 1.96 11.13 4.09
C PHE A 122 2.30 9.88 3.28
N VAL A 123 3.54 9.38 3.34
CA VAL A 123 3.92 8.09 2.73
C VAL A 123 3.14 6.96 3.39
N THR A 124 3.19 6.86 4.71
CA THR A 124 2.60 5.74 5.44
C THR A 124 1.07 5.80 5.48
N ILE A 125 0.51 6.99 5.71
CA ILE A 125 -0.94 7.24 5.65
C ILE A 125 -1.45 7.02 4.21
N GLY A 126 -0.71 7.56 3.24
CA GLY A 126 -0.99 7.43 1.81
C GLY A 126 -1.07 5.97 1.40
N ASN A 127 -0.10 5.14 1.79
CA ASN A 127 -0.07 3.70 1.51
C ASN A 127 -1.33 2.97 2.02
N ILE A 128 -1.71 3.21 3.29
CA ILE A 128 -2.92 2.59 3.88
C ILE A 128 -4.18 3.06 3.14
N SER A 129 -4.26 4.35 2.80
CA SER A 129 -5.42 4.91 2.11
C SER A 129 -5.51 4.47 0.64
N GLY A 130 -4.37 4.35 -0.05
CA GLY A 130 -4.25 3.92 -1.44
C GLY A 130 -4.61 2.45 -1.61
N ALA A 131 -4.29 1.61 -0.62
CA ALA A 131 -4.62 0.18 -0.60
C ALA A 131 -6.13 -0.13 -0.46
N ALA A 132 -7.01 0.89 -0.48
CA ALA A 132 -8.45 0.69 -0.32
C ALA A 132 -9.05 -0.21 -1.42
N GLY A 133 -8.60 -0.03 -2.66
CA GLY A 133 -8.99 -0.89 -3.78
C GLY A 133 -8.54 -2.33 -3.56
N ASP A 134 -7.31 -2.53 -3.12
CA ASP A 134 -6.73 -3.86 -2.92
C ASP A 134 -7.41 -4.61 -1.80
N VAL A 135 -7.63 -3.95 -0.65
CA VAL A 135 -8.34 -4.53 0.50
C VAL A 135 -9.76 -4.91 0.10
N TRP A 136 -10.42 -4.10 -0.73
CA TRP A 136 -11.76 -4.41 -1.24
C TRP A 136 -11.75 -5.63 -2.18
N SER A 137 -10.80 -5.70 -3.10
CA SER A 137 -10.61 -6.85 -4.01
C SER A 137 -10.30 -8.13 -3.24
N VAL A 138 -9.39 -8.06 -2.27
CA VAL A 138 -9.06 -9.15 -1.33
C VAL A 138 -10.29 -9.63 -0.59
N ARG A 139 -11.08 -8.71 -0.01
CA ARG A 139 -12.30 -9.04 0.73
C ARG A 139 -13.35 -9.74 -0.14
N ARG A 140 -13.44 -9.37 -1.43
CA ARG A 140 -14.33 -10.05 -2.37
C ARG A 140 -13.82 -11.44 -2.74
N LEU A 141 -12.54 -11.56 -3.07
CA LEU A 141 -11.92 -12.84 -3.43
C LEU A 141 -11.93 -13.86 -2.29
N LEU A 142 -11.79 -13.42 -1.04
CA LEU A 142 -11.87 -14.29 0.14
C LEU A 142 -13.24 -15.00 0.30
N ARG A 143 -14.30 -14.50 -0.37
CA ARG A 143 -15.63 -15.12 -0.37
C ARG A 143 -15.78 -16.22 -1.42
N LEU A 144 -14.79 -16.40 -2.29
CA LEU A 144 -14.81 -17.37 -3.37
C LEU A 144 -13.98 -18.61 -3.01
N PRO A 145 -14.25 -19.78 -3.60
CA PRO A 145 -13.45 -20.99 -3.37
C PRO A 145 -11.96 -20.79 -3.67
N ALA A 146 -11.08 -21.51 -2.97
CA ALA A 146 -9.63 -21.40 -3.20
C ALA A 146 -9.18 -21.93 -4.57
N THR A 147 -10.04 -22.68 -5.24
CA THR A 147 -9.83 -23.29 -6.56
C THR A 147 -9.99 -22.30 -7.71
N VAL A 148 -10.57 -21.12 -7.47
CA VAL A 148 -10.75 -20.13 -8.53
C VAL A 148 -9.40 -19.53 -8.96
N LEU A 149 -9.33 -19.19 -10.24
CA LEU A 149 -8.23 -18.45 -10.83
C LEU A 149 -8.63 -16.99 -11.01
N VAL A 150 -7.67 -16.09 -10.87
CA VAL A 150 -7.85 -14.65 -10.97
C VAL A 150 -6.98 -14.14 -12.10
N GLU A 151 -7.59 -13.40 -13.02
CA GLU A 151 -6.92 -12.66 -14.07
C GLU A 151 -6.96 -11.18 -13.75
N ASP A 152 -5.81 -10.52 -13.82
CA ASP A 152 -5.70 -9.08 -13.66
C ASP A 152 -6.01 -8.35 -14.98
N THR A 153 -6.83 -7.30 -14.92
CA THR A 153 -7.31 -6.56 -16.08
C THR A 153 -7.20 -5.05 -15.85
N GLU A 154 -7.27 -4.25 -16.91
CA GLU A 154 -7.21 -2.78 -16.78
C GLU A 154 -8.36 -2.14 -15.97
N ALA A 155 -9.43 -2.90 -15.74
CA ALA A 155 -10.63 -2.47 -15.02
C ALA A 155 -10.73 -3.08 -13.60
N GLY A 156 -9.76 -3.89 -13.18
CA GLY A 156 -9.81 -4.67 -11.94
C GLY A 156 -9.43 -6.12 -12.22
N TYR A 157 -10.26 -7.08 -11.83
CA TYR A 157 -9.96 -8.51 -12.01
C TYR A 157 -11.14 -9.30 -12.56
N ARG A 158 -10.86 -10.41 -13.23
CA ARG A 158 -11.82 -11.45 -13.61
C ARG A 158 -11.55 -12.72 -12.83
N VAL A 159 -12.61 -13.42 -12.47
CA VAL A 159 -12.52 -14.70 -11.77
C VAL A 159 -12.97 -15.81 -12.69
N TRP A 160 -12.20 -16.87 -12.72
CA TRP A 160 -12.40 -18.05 -13.53
C TRP A 160 -12.60 -19.26 -12.62
N GLU A 161 -13.67 -20.01 -12.86
CA GLU A 161 -13.92 -21.29 -12.20
C GLU A 161 -13.39 -22.43 -13.07
N VAL A 162 -12.70 -23.38 -12.43
CA VAL A 162 -12.21 -24.57 -13.14
C VAL A 162 -13.32 -25.61 -13.12
N THR A 163 -14.10 -25.68 -14.18
CA THR A 163 -15.05 -26.78 -14.38
C THR A 163 -14.27 -27.97 -14.87
N THR A 164 -14.28 -29.07 -14.11
CA THR A 164 -13.84 -30.35 -14.65
C THR A 164 -15.04 -30.89 -15.42
N ASP A 165 -14.94 -31.01 -16.75
CA ASP A 165 -15.98 -31.67 -17.53
C ASP A 165 -16.22 -33.06 -16.91
N GLN A 166 -17.42 -33.26 -16.36
CA GLN A 166 -17.86 -34.60 -15.98
C GLN A 166 -18.15 -35.34 -17.30
N GLN A 167 -17.19 -36.16 -17.73
CA GLN A 167 -17.44 -37.23 -18.69
C GLN A 167 -18.25 -38.34 -18.03
#